data_AF-A0A0A7CMB6-F1
#
_entry.id   AF-A0A0A7CMB6-F1
#
_cell.length_a   1.000
_cell.length_b   1.000
_cell.length_c   1.000
_cell.angle_alpha   90.00
_cell.angle_beta   90.00
_cell.angle_gamma   90.00
#
_symmetry.space_group_name_H-M   'P 1'
#
loop_
_entity.id
_entity.type
_entity.pdbx_description
1 polymer ?
#
loop_
_entity_poly.entity_id
_entity_poly.type
_entity_poly.pdbx_seq_one_letter_code
_entity_poly.pdbx_strand_id
1 'polypeptide(L)'
;MLRVLLPIALAVFASAGSCPNAPRPDGRCGPSFGNAGCVANSNYPCCSTYGWCGKGNGYCDANVCKGTSTSSCPNAPRSDGRCGPDFGNAGCDTKSNYPCCSKYGWCGNGSGYCDSNICSGGKPSPSPSSKAPAPVPGTNGIKKYLPESQFNQLFPNRNPTYTYQHLVSMAAKYSSFANSGNADNDKRELAAFLAHVTHETGTLVYTEEIDKSGPYAPYIGRGAMQLTWKNNYQAFGNAIGRDLVTNYASVATNADLVWWSALWYWFQNGLHGPAGQKNQFAQTTRTINGAMECGSNPPNTQGDPHRVALFQQYCRMFGVDPGTQLSCKN
;
A
#
# COMPACT_ATOMS: atom_id res chain seq x y z
N MET A 1 -38.87 57.15 -38.26
CA MET A 1 -37.53 56.70 -38.72
C MET A 1 -36.90 55.86 -37.62
N LEU A 2 -36.50 54.65 -37.97
CA LEU A 2 -36.14 53.53 -37.10
C LEU A 2 -34.89 53.85 -36.26
N ARG A 3 -34.99 53.87 -34.93
CA ARG A 3 -33.82 53.90 -34.03
C ARG A 3 -33.28 52.47 -33.90
N VAL A 4 -32.17 52.20 -34.57
CA VAL A 4 -31.40 50.96 -34.41
C VAL A 4 -30.71 51.00 -33.05
N LEU A 5 -31.22 50.22 -32.09
CA LEU A 5 -30.51 49.89 -30.86
C LEU A 5 -29.55 48.74 -31.17
N LEU A 6 -28.26 49.03 -31.28
CA LEU A 6 -27.21 48.00 -31.27
C LEU A 6 -27.25 47.29 -29.90
N PRO A 7 -27.27 45.95 -29.85
CA PRO A 7 -27.03 45.25 -28.59
C PRO A 7 -25.54 45.41 -28.25
N ILE A 8 -25.26 46.12 -27.16
CA ILE A 8 -23.95 46.08 -26.52
C ILE A 8 -23.80 44.65 -25.98
N ALA A 9 -23.07 43.81 -26.71
CA ALA A 9 -22.63 42.53 -26.19
C ALA A 9 -21.71 42.82 -25.01
N LEU A 10 -22.23 42.64 -23.79
CA LEU A 10 -21.42 42.60 -22.59
C LEU A 10 -20.53 41.36 -22.73
N ALA A 11 -19.29 41.57 -23.21
CA ALA A 11 -18.26 40.56 -23.12
C ALA A 11 -18.01 40.32 -21.64
N VAL A 12 -18.62 39.26 -21.11
CA VAL A 12 -18.23 38.70 -19.82
C VAL A 12 -16.81 38.19 -20.03
N PHE A 13 -15.82 39.01 -19.69
CA PHE A 13 -14.46 38.56 -19.54
C PHE A 13 -14.48 37.53 -18.41
N ALA A 14 -14.53 36.24 -18.77
CA ALA A 14 -14.32 35.16 -17.84
C ALA A 14 -12.92 35.41 -17.24
N SER A 15 -12.90 35.76 -15.95
CA SER A 15 -11.65 35.81 -15.20
C SER A 15 -10.97 34.46 -15.37
N ALA A 16 -9.76 34.47 -15.92
CA ALA A 16 -8.94 33.27 -16.09
C ALA A 16 -8.99 32.40 -14.82
N GLY A 17 -9.43 31.15 -14.96
CA GLY A 17 -9.63 30.25 -13.83
C GLY A 17 -8.29 30.00 -13.12
N SER A 18 -8.21 30.21 -11.81
CA SER A 18 -7.10 29.70 -11.01
C SER A 18 -7.42 28.27 -10.58
N CYS A 19 -6.41 27.40 -10.54
CA CYS A 19 -6.55 26.01 -10.11
C CYS A 19 -5.78 25.81 -8.79
N PRO A 20 -6.37 26.23 -7.65
CA PRO A 20 -5.67 26.28 -6.37
C PRO A 20 -5.48 24.91 -5.72
N ASN A 21 -6.12 23.86 -6.25
CA ASN A 21 -6.15 22.54 -5.62
C ASN A 21 -4.98 21.68 -6.08
N ALA A 22 -4.60 20.73 -5.23
CA ALA A 22 -3.42 19.89 -5.42
C ALA A 22 -3.45 19.12 -6.77
N PRO A 23 -2.27 18.85 -7.35
CA PRO A 23 -2.17 17.98 -8.51
C PRO A 23 -2.71 16.57 -8.24
N ARG A 24 -3.47 16.04 -9.20
CA ARG A 24 -4.06 14.70 -9.11
C ARG A 24 -3.08 13.62 -9.60
N PRO A 25 -3.07 12.42 -8.98
CA PRO A 25 -2.25 11.30 -9.44
C PRO A 25 -2.58 10.80 -10.85
N ASP A 26 -3.83 11.01 -11.30
CA ASP A 26 -4.33 10.63 -12.63
C ASP A 26 -3.95 11.64 -13.73
N GLY A 27 -3.25 12.73 -13.38
CA GLY A 27 -2.82 13.77 -14.32
C GLY A 27 -3.95 14.66 -14.85
N ARG A 28 -5.15 14.62 -14.24
CA ARG A 28 -6.27 15.50 -14.60
C ARG A 28 -6.17 16.86 -13.87
N CYS A 29 -6.67 17.90 -14.50
CA CYS A 29 -6.60 19.27 -13.99
C CYS A 29 -7.77 20.13 -14.49
N GLY A 30 -7.97 21.30 -13.87
CA GLY A 30 -8.97 22.27 -14.30
C GLY A 30 -10.34 22.14 -13.61
N PRO A 31 -11.30 22.99 -13.99
CA PRO A 31 -12.57 23.14 -13.26
C PRO A 31 -13.39 21.86 -13.13
N SER A 32 -13.42 21.03 -14.19
CA SER A 32 -14.13 19.74 -14.20
C SER A 32 -13.51 18.70 -13.27
N PHE A 33 -12.31 18.94 -12.75
CA PHE A 33 -11.56 18.04 -11.87
C PHE A 33 -11.33 18.66 -10.50
N GLY A 34 -12.30 19.45 -10.05
CA GLY A 34 -12.27 20.12 -8.75
C GLY A 34 -11.19 21.20 -8.71
N ASN A 35 -10.99 21.95 -9.79
CA ASN A 35 -9.95 22.99 -9.89
C ASN A 35 -8.54 22.52 -9.52
N ALA A 36 -8.22 21.23 -9.77
CA ALA A 36 -6.89 20.67 -9.56
C ALA A 36 -5.89 21.31 -10.52
N GLY A 37 -4.72 21.72 -10.04
CA GLY A 37 -3.65 22.21 -10.90
C GLY A 37 -2.68 21.10 -11.33
N CYS A 38 -1.60 21.49 -12.01
CA CYS A 38 -0.54 20.59 -12.44
C CYS A 38 0.74 20.79 -11.63
N VAL A 39 1.60 19.77 -11.61
CA VAL A 39 2.84 19.76 -10.82
C VAL A 39 3.83 20.79 -11.39
N ALA A 40 4.16 21.80 -10.58
CA ALA A 40 5.17 22.80 -10.92
C ALA A 40 6.54 22.16 -11.21
N ASN A 41 7.28 22.71 -12.18
CA ASN A 41 8.63 22.27 -12.54
C ASN A 41 8.75 20.78 -12.94
N SER A 42 7.65 20.14 -13.34
CA SER A 42 7.62 18.79 -13.88
C SER A 42 7.66 18.78 -15.42
N ASN A 43 7.63 17.59 -16.01
CA ASN A 43 7.41 17.43 -17.45
C ASN A 43 6.00 17.82 -17.91
N TYR A 44 5.07 18.06 -16.97
CA TYR A 44 3.66 18.30 -17.24
C TYR A 44 3.11 19.51 -16.45
N PRO A 45 3.69 20.72 -16.60
CA PRO A 45 3.38 21.85 -15.71
C PRO A 45 2.07 22.59 -16.03
N CYS A 46 1.45 22.32 -17.17
CA CYS A 46 0.34 23.11 -17.70
C CYS A 46 -0.96 22.29 -17.86
N CYS A 47 -2.12 22.95 -17.72
CA CYS A 47 -3.42 22.30 -17.85
C CYS A 47 -4.14 22.61 -19.17
N SER A 48 -4.46 21.58 -19.96
CA SER A 48 -5.20 21.74 -21.22
C SER A 48 -6.68 22.05 -20.99
N THR A 49 -7.35 22.58 -22.02
CA THR A 49 -8.81 22.78 -22.05
C THR A 49 -9.60 21.48 -21.87
N TYR A 50 -8.96 20.32 -22.13
CA TYR A 50 -9.54 18.99 -21.92
C TYR A 50 -9.28 18.43 -20.51
N GLY A 51 -8.63 19.22 -19.65
CA GLY A 51 -8.35 18.89 -18.27
C GLY A 51 -7.26 17.84 -18.10
N TRP A 52 -6.16 17.97 -18.85
CA TRP A 52 -4.96 17.13 -18.74
C TRP A 52 -3.71 17.96 -18.47
N CYS A 53 -2.86 17.46 -17.57
CA CYS A 53 -1.54 18.02 -17.34
C CYS A 53 -0.57 17.64 -18.46
N GLY A 54 0.17 18.61 -18.96
CA GLY A 54 1.16 18.40 -20.01
C GLY A 54 2.05 19.63 -20.25
N LYS A 55 2.75 19.63 -21.39
CA LYS A 55 3.69 20.69 -21.79
C LYS A 55 3.41 21.13 -23.23
N GLY A 56 3.65 22.41 -23.51
CA GLY A 56 3.49 23.01 -24.83
C GLY A 56 2.11 23.62 -25.06
N ASN A 57 1.89 24.18 -26.25
CA ASN A 57 0.74 25.04 -26.54
C ASN A 57 -0.62 24.35 -26.37
N GLY A 58 -0.71 23.03 -26.58
CA GLY A 58 -1.96 22.27 -26.36
C GLY A 58 -2.32 22.06 -24.88
N TYR A 59 -1.40 22.37 -23.97
CA TYR A 59 -1.57 22.18 -22.52
C TYR A 59 -1.46 23.48 -21.74
N CYS A 60 -0.79 24.52 -22.25
CA CYS A 60 -0.61 25.79 -21.53
C CYS A 60 -1.71 26.81 -21.88
N ASP A 61 -2.98 26.43 -21.70
CA ASP A 61 -4.09 27.37 -21.87
C ASP A 61 -4.28 28.21 -20.60
N ALA A 62 -3.95 29.49 -20.70
CA ALA A 62 -4.03 30.44 -19.60
C ALA A 62 -5.47 30.77 -19.16
N ASN A 63 -6.50 30.31 -19.88
CA ASN A 63 -7.90 30.52 -19.52
C ASN A 63 -8.47 29.37 -18.67
N VAL A 64 -7.79 28.21 -18.65
CA VAL A 64 -8.21 27.01 -17.90
C VAL A 64 -7.67 27.03 -16.48
N CYS A 65 -6.34 27.19 -16.35
CA CYS A 65 -5.63 27.30 -15.09
C CYS A 65 -4.51 28.35 -15.23
N LYS A 66 -4.65 29.53 -14.62
CA LYS A 66 -3.54 30.46 -14.44
C LYS A 66 -2.60 29.95 -13.34
N GLY A 67 -1.50 29.33 -13.76
CA GLY A 67 -0.39 28.97 -12.89
C GLY A 67 -0.40 27.53 -12.39
N THR A 68 0.78 27.09 -11.94
CA THR A 68 1.02 25.80 -11.32
C THR A 68 0.40 25.80 -9.92
N SER A 69 -0.28 24.72 -9.55
CA SER A 69 -0.79 24.56 -8.19
C SER A 69 0.38 24.40 -7.24
N THR A 70 0.39 25.20 -6.17
CA THR A 70 1.20 24.88 -5.00
C THR A 70 0.58 23.63 -4.41
N SER A 71 1.31 22.52 -4.44
CA SER A 71 0.92 21.25 -3.84
C SER A 71 0.58 21.52 -2.38
N SER A 72 -0.66 21.82 -2.03
CA SER A 72 -1.09 22.12 -0.66
C SER A 72 -2.51 21.63 -0.51
N CYS A 73 -2.80 21.01 0.63
CA CYS A 73 -4.10 20.43 0.92
C CYS A 73 -4.70 21.21 2.10
N PRO A 74 -5.48 22.26 1.80
CA PRO A 74 -5.87 23.27 2.80
C PRO A 74 -6.94 22.78 3.78
N ASN A 75 -7.61 21.66 3.49
CA ASN A 75 -8.72 21.20 4.30
C ASN A 75 -8.24 20.37 5.50
N ALA A 76 -9.06 20.33 6.55
CA ALA A 76 -8.71 19.66 7.80
C ALA A 76 -8.42 18.15 7.60
N PRO A 77 -7.59 17.55 8.48
CA PRO A 77 -7.37 16.12 8.49
C PRO A 77 -8.67 15.35 8.67
N ARG A 78 -8.83 14.27 7.92
CA ARG A 78 -9.98 13.38 8.02
C ARG A 78 -9.73 12.30 9.06
N SER A 79 -10.78 11.88 9.75
CA SER A 79 -10.72 10.80 10.75
C SER A 79 -10.43 9.42 10.14
N ASP A 80 -10.68 9.24 8.84
CA ASP A 80 -10.37 8.04 8.07
C ASP A 80 -8.92 7.98 7.58
N GLY A 81 -8.10 8.99 7.90
CA GLY A 81 -6.69 9.06 7.50
C GLY A 81 -6.47 9.30 6.01
N ARG A 82 -7.52 9.60 5.24
CA ARG A 82 -7.39 9.97 3.83
C ARG A 82 -7.01 11.44 3.68
N CYS A 83 -6.27 11.73 2.63
CA CYS A 83 -5.78 13.08 2.33
C CYS A 83 -5.62 13.27 0.82
N GLY A 84 -5.42 14.49 0.38
CA GLY A 84 -5.17 14.79 -1.03
C GLY A 84 -6.44 15.01 -1.85
N PRO A 85 -6.28 15.20 -3.16
CA PRO A 85 -7.31 15.80 -4.02
C PRO A 85 -8.57 14.97 -4.16
N ASP A 86 -8.45 13.64 -4.20
CA ASP A 86 -9.60 12.73 -4.27
C ASP A 86 -10.41 12.68 -2.95
N PHE A 87 -9.88 13.26 -1.87
CA PHE A 87 -10.49 13.29 -0.54
C PHE A 87 -10.87 14.70 -0.11
N GLY A 88 -11.23 15.52 -1.11
CA GLY A 88 -11.63 16.91 -0.91
C GLY A 88 -10.46 17.77 -0.47
N ASN A 89 -9.25 17.53 -0.96
CA ASN A 89 -8.03 18.26 -0.57
C ASN A 89 -7.78 18.29 0.95
N ALA A 90 -8.19 17.24 1.66
CA ALA A 90 -7.88 17.06 3.07
C ALA A 90 -6.37 16.96 3.28
N GLY A 91 -5.85 17.71 4.24
CA GLY A 91 -4.48 17.61 4.71
C GLY A 91 -4.29 16.46 5.69
N CYS A 92 -3.09 16.34 6.22
CA CYS A 92 -2.77 15.41 7.30
C CYS A 92 -2.49 16.16 8.59
N ASP A 93 -2.69 15.52 9.74
CA ASP A 93 -2.41 16.14 11.02
C ASP A 93 -0.91 16.31 11.19
N THR A 94 -0.44 17.55 11.02
CA THR A 94 0.97 17.94 11.05
C THR A 94 1.60 17.80 12.42
N LYS A 95 0.80 17.63 13.48
CA LYS A 95 1.25 17.40 14.86
C LYS A 95 1.21 15.91 15.25
N SER A 96 0.70 15.05 14.36
CA SER A 96 0.64 13.60 14.57
C SER A 96 1.90 12.89 14.08
N ASN A 97 1.94 11.57 14.28
CA ASN A 97 2.95 10.70 13.68
C ASN A 97 2.77 10.52 12.16
N TYR A 98 1.73 11.07 11.55
CA TYR A 98 1.35 10.90 10.15
C TYR A 98 1.18 12.24 9.42
N PRO A 99 2.19 13.13 9.43
CA PRO A 99 2.03 14.51 8.96
C PRO A 99 2.00 14.67 7.44
N CYS A 100 2.25 13.59 6.68
CA CYS A 100 2.48 13.65 5.23
C CYS A 100 1.41 12.91 4.44
N CYS A 101 1.05 13.42 3.24
CA CYS A 101 0.06 12.79 2.37
C CYS A 101 0.69 12.05 1.18
N SER A 102 0.50 10.74 1.10
CA SER A 102 0.99 9.93 -0.02
C SER A 102 0.24 10.23 -1.32
N LYS A 103 0.86 9.86 -2.45
CA LYS A 103 0.20 9.88 -3.77
C LYS A 103 -1.06 9.01 -3.90
N TYR A 104 -1.31 8.13 -2.93
CA TYR A 104 -2.51 7.28 -2.87
C TYR A 104 -3.60 7.85 -1.95
N GLY A 105 -3.39 9.06 -1.44
CA GLY A 105 -4.32 9.78 -0.61
C GLY A 105 -4.43 9.23 0.81
N TRP A 106 -3.28 8.95 1.43
CA TRP A 106 -3.18 8.47 2.81
C TRP A 106 -2.19 9.30 3.63
N CYS A 107 -2.59 9.64 4.85
CA CYS A 107 -1.72 10.25 5.83
C CYS A 107 -0.73 9.24 6.41
N GLY A 108 0.54 9.63 6.48
CA GLY A 108 1.60 8.81 7.03
C GLY A 108 2.89 9.60 7.21
N ASN A 109 4.02 8.88 7.31
CA ASN A 109 5.34 9.46 7.52
C ASN A 109 6.37 8.72 6.67
N GLY A 110 7.52 9.35 6.41
CA GLY A 110 8.57 8.84 5.55
C GLY A 110 8.33 9.13 4.07
N SER A 111 9.31 8.80 3.24
CA SER A 111 9.37 9.20 1.82
C SER A 111 8.19 8.71 0.97
N GLY A 112 7.59 7.56 1.30
CA GLY A 112 6.39 7.06 0.62
C GLY A 112 5.10 7.85 0.90
N TYR A 113 5.10 8.68 1.94
CA TYR A 113 3.98 9.54 2.34
C TYR A 113 4.30 11.01 2.17
N CYS A 114 5.56 11.42 2.32
CA CYS A 114 5.97 12.82 2.18
C CYS A 114 6.21 13.19 0.72
N ASP A 115 5.21 12.97 -0.13
CA ASP A 115 5.25 13.42 -1.52
C ASP A 115 4.89 14.92 -1.56
N SER A 116 5.94 15.73 -1.69
CA SER A 116 5.83 17.19 -1.81
C SER A 116 5.05 17.67 -3.04
N ASN A 117 4.70 16.78 -3.98
CA ASN A 117 3.92 17.12 -5.16
C ASN A 117 2.40 16.94 -4.97
N ILE A 118 1.97 16.32 -3.86
CA ILE A 118 0.55 16.02 -3.59
C ILE A 118 0.02 16.99 -2.54
N CYS A 119 0.59 17.00 -1.34
CA CYS A 119 0.24 17.96 -0.28
C CYS A 119 1.51 18.42 0.46
N SER A 120 1.93 19.65 0.22
CA SER A 120 2.90 20.36 1.06
C SER A 120 2.17 20.86 2.29
N GLY A 121 2.52 20.30 3.44
CA GLY A 121 1.90 20.65 4.72
C GLY A 121 2.59 20.03 5.92
N GLY A 122 3.22 18.87 5.77
CA GLY A 122 4.04 18.26 6.81
C GLY A 122 5.52 18.37 6.50
N LYS A 123 6.14 19.55 6.63
CA LYS A 123 7.60 19.53 6.89
C LYS A 123 7.78 19.10 8.34
N PRO A 124 8.71 18.18 8.65
CA PRO A 124 9.02 17.87 10.04
C PRO A 124 9.49 19.17 10.72
N SER A 125 8.71 19.68 11.67
CA SER A 125 9.24 20.68 12.60
C SER A 125 9.97 19.90 13.70
N PRO A 126 11.25 20.19 13.96
CA PRO A 126 11.99 19.54 15.03
C PRO A 126 11.46 20.09 16.36
N SER A 127 10.60 19.33 17.03
CA SER A 127 10.30 19.53 18.45
C SER A 127 10.99 18.44 19.27
N PRO A 128 11.46 18.72 20.49
CA PRO A 128 12.56 18.02 21.13
C PRO A 128 12.08 16.68 21.68
N SER A 129 12.07 15.66 20.83
CA SER A 129 11.97 14.29 21.30
C SER A 129 13.38 13.80 21.62
N SER A 130 13.53 13.35 22.87
CA SER A 130 14.61 12.49 23.30
C SER A 130 14.97 11.50 22.19
N LYS A 131 16.27 11.47 21.90
CA LYS A 131 16.93 10.73 20.84
C LYS A 131 16.40 9.29 20.79
N ALA A 132 15.43 9.01 19.91
CA ALA A 132 15.13 7.65 19.49
C ALA A 132 16.39 7.14 18.78
N PRO A 133 16.98 6.01 19.19
CA PRO A 133 18.13 5.47 18.49
C PRO A 133 17.73 5.18 17.04
N ALA A 134 18.68 5.35 16.12
CA ALA A 134 18.55 4.86 14.76
C ALA A 134 18.11 3.37 14.76
N PRO A 135 17.39 2.88 13.73
CA PRO A 135 17.16 1.45 13.57
C PRO A 135 18.50 0.73 13.71
N VAL A 136 18.62 -0.14 14.71
CA VAL A 136 19.85 -0.89 14.92
C VAL A 136 19.98 -1.85 13.73
N PRO A 137 21.06 -1.78 12.94
CA PRO A 137 21.34 -2.81 11.96
C PRO A 137 21.41 -4.16 12.69
N GLY A 138 20.43 -5.04 12.45
CA GLY A 138 20.45 -6.41 12.98
C GLY A 138 19.34 -6.81 13.96
N THR A 139 18.42 -5.92 14.36
CA THR A 139 17.22 -6.36 15.11
C THR A 139 16.12 -6.80 14.15
N ASN A 140 16.10 -8.09 13.83
CA ASN A 140 14.99 -8.67 13.06
C ASN A 140 13.70 -8.64 13.92
N GLY A 141 12.68 -7.92 13.46
CA GLY A 141 11.36 -7.82 14.11
C GLY A 141 10.76 -9.18 14.47
N ILE A 142 11.00 -10.20 13.63
CA ILE A 142 10.61 -11.59 13.91
C ILE A 142 11.20 -12.07 15.23
N LYS A 143 12.52 -11.93 15.44
CA LYS A 143 13.17 -12.42 16.67
C LYS A 143 12.64 -11.74 17.93
N LYS A 144 12.22 -10.48 17.81
CA LYS A 144 11.72 -9.68 18.93
C LYS A 144 10.32 -10.10 19.36
N TYR A 145 9.44 -10.39 18.40
CA TYR A 145 8.01 -10.63 18.67
C TYR A 145 7.60 -12.11 18.56
N LEU A 146 8.39 -12.93 17.88
CA LEU A 146 8.18 -14.36 17.68
C LEU A 146 9.51 -15.11 17.87
N PRO A 147 9.91 -15.41 19.11
CA PRO A 147 11.06 -16.27 19.38
C PRO A 147 10.90 -17.66 18.76
N GLU A 148 12.01 -18.34 18.49
CA GLU A 148 12.00 -19.67 17.85
C GLU A 148 11.16 -20.70 18.60
N SER A 149 11.21 -20.69 19.93
CA SER A 149 10.40 -21.58 20.76
C SER A 149 8.90 -21.37 20.54
N GLN A 150 8.47 -20.12 20.38
CA GLN A 150 7.07 -19.79 20.10
C GLN A 150 6.68 -20.16 18.66
N PHE A 151 7.57 -19.95 17.68
CA PHE A 151 7.36 -20.45 16.32
C PHE A 151 7.19 -21.98 16.30
N ASN A 152 8.02 -22.72 17.02
CA ASN A 152 7.93 -24.18 17.13
C ASN A 152 6.64 -24.64 17.81
N GLN A 153 6.14 -23.91 18.81
CA GLN A 153 4.87 -24.19 19.47
C GLN A 153 3.65 -23.90 18.58
N LEU A 154 3.70 -22.86 17.75
CA LEU A 154 2.64 -22.52 16.82
C LEU A 154 2.55 -23.48 15.64
N PHE A 155 3.70 -23.98 15.20
CA PHE A 155 3.83 -24.79 13.99
C PHE A 155 4.55 -26.13 14.28
N PRO A 156 4.02 -26.98 15.18
CA PRO A 156 4.69 -28.22 15.59
C PRO A 156 4.67 -29.28 14.49
N ASN A 157 3.67 -29.26 13.61
CA ASN A 157 3.47 -30.23 12.52
C ASN A 157 3.85 -29.67 11.15
N ARG A 158 4.59 -28.56 11.10
CA ARG A 158 4.97 -27.93 9.83
C ARG A 158 5.85 -28.84 8.98
N ASN A 159 5.80 -28.61 7.68
CA ASN A 159 6.77 -29.20 6.76
C ASN A 159 8.20 -28.77 7.15
N PRO A 160 9.18 -29.70 7.19
CA PRO A 160 10.57 -29.39 7.57
C PRO A 160 11.24 -28.30 6.72
N THR A 161 10.79 -28.05 5.50
CA THR A 161 11.31 -26.95 4.66
C THR A 161 11.04 -25.57 5.28
N TYR A 162 9.97 -25.42 6.06
CA TYR A 162 9.69 -24.19 6.80
C TYR A 162 10.47 -24.14 8.11
N THR A 163 11.70 -23.64 8.07
CA THR A 163 12.48 -23.42 9.30
C THR A 163 12.37 -21.98 9.79
N TYR A 164 12.50 -21.81 11.11
CA TYR A 164 12.53 -20.49 11.73
C TYR A 164 13.78 -19.70 11.29
N GLN A 165 14.92 -20.37 11.16
CA GLN A 165 16.19 -19.78 10.75
C GLN A 165 16.08 -19.14 9.36
N HIS A 166 15.40 -19.82 8.43
CA HIS A 166 15.21 -19.32 7.07
C HIS A 166 14.14 -18.21 7.01
N LEU A 167 13.08 -18.27 7.83
CA LEU A 167 12.17 -17.14 8.01
C LEU A 167 12.94 -15.88 8.45
N VAL A 168 13.77 -16.03 9.47
CA VAL A 168 14.59 -14.94 10.01
C VAL A 168 15.60 -14.42 8.99
N SER A 169 16.33 -15.30 8.30
CA SER A 169 17.37 -14.89 7.35
C SER A 169 16.77 -14.17 6.13
N MET A 170 15.62 -14.62 5.64
CA MET A 170 14.94 -13.98 4.52
C MET A 170 14.26 -12.68 4.95
N ALA A 171 13.65 -12.63 6.14
CA ALA A 171 13.09 -11.38 6.68
C ALA A 171 14.16 -10.30 6.89
N ALA A 172 15.39 -10.68 7.21
CA ALA A 172 16.50 -9.73 7.33
C ALA A 172 16.85 -8.99 6.02
N LYS A 173 16.43 -9.52 4.85
CA LYS A 173 16.55 -8.81 3.56
C LYS A 173 15.54 -7.66 3.41
N TYR A 174 14.52 -7.61 4.28
CA TYR A 174 13.45 -6.62 4.30
C TYR A 174 13.46 -5.90 5.65
N SER A 175 14.45 -5.02 5.86
CA SER A 175 14.80 -4.48 7.18
C SER A 175 13.70 -3.72 7.91
N SER A 176 12.65 -3.25 7.22
CA SER A 176 11.49 -2.59 7.81
C SER A 176 10.38 -3.55 8.27
N PHE A 177 10.43 -4.82 7.85
CA PHE A 177 9.41 -5.81 8.17
C PHE A 177 9.34 -6.06 9.68
N ALA A 178 8.17 -5.79 10.27
CA ALA A 178 7.94 -5.84 11.71
C ALA A 178 8.99 -5.05 12.52
N ASN A 179 9.52 -3.98 11.93
CA ASN A 179 10.62 -3.19 12.49
C ASN A 179 10.53 -1.71 12.06
N SER A 180 9.31 -1.16 12.09
CA SER A 180 9.00 0.24 11.79
C SER A 180 9.40 1.20 12.90
N GLY A 181 9.71 0.69 14.10
CA GLY A 181 9.96 1.49 15.30
C GLY A 181 8.71 1.76 16.12
N ASN A 182 7.52 1.34 15.65
CA ASN A 182 6.29 1.33 16.42
C ASN A 182 5.93 -0.11 16.80
N ALA A 183 6.02 -0.44 18.08
CA ALA A 183 5.86 -1.81 18.55
C ALA A 183 4.49 -2.41 18.23
N ASP A 184 3.42 -1.63 18.26
CA ASP A 184 2.08 -2.13 17.95
C ASP A 184 1.92 -2.37 16.44
N ASN A 185 2.47 -1.50 15.61
CA ASN A 185 2.46 -1.71 14.16
C ASN A 185 3.30 -2.93 13.78
N ASP A 186 4.45 -3.10 14.41
CA ASP A 186 5.35 -4.22 14.16
C ASP A 186 4.70 -5.56 14.53
N LYS A 187 4.01 -5.61 15.69
CA LYS A 187 3.23 -6.78 16.11
C LYS A 187 2.04 -7.04 15.20
N ARG A 188 1.30 -6.01 14.77
CA ARG A 188 0.18 -6.16 13.83
C ARG A 188 0.65 -6.65 12.47
N GLU A 189 1.73 -6.10 11.94
CA GLU A 189 2.29 -6.55 10.67
C GLU A 189 2.68 -8.03 10.75
N LEU A 190 3.39 -8.42 11.82
CA LEU A 190 3.76 -9.81 12.02
C LEU A 190 2.54 -10.71 12.18
N ALA A 191 1.53 -10.28 12.93
CA ALA A 191 0.27 -11.01 13.07
C ALA A 191 -0.44 -11.20 11.73
N ALA A 192 -0.51 -10.15 10.91
CA ALA A 192 -1.14 -10.19 9.60
C ALA A 192 -0.41 -11.14 8.65
N PHE A 193 0.92 -11.03 8.59
CA PHE A 193 1.75 -11.92 7.79
C PHE A 193 1.56 -13.39 8.19
N LEU A 194 1.64 -13.71 9.48
CA LEU A 194 1.43 -15.07 9.98
C LEU A 194 -0.01 -15.56 9.73
N ALA A 195 -1.01 -14.69 9.85
CA ALA A 195 -2.40 -15.04 9.56
C ALA A 195 -2.58 -15.49 8.11
N HIS A 196 -2.04 -14.72 7.16
CA HIS A 196 -2.09 -15.10 5.76
C HIS A 196 -1.29 -16.37 5.50
N VAL A 197 -0.06 -16.46 6.00
CA VAL A 197 0.79 -17.66 5.84
C VAL A 197 0.08 -18.92 6.35
N THR A 198 -0.48 -18.87 7.56
CA THR A 198 -1.21 -20.00 8.15
C THR A 198 -2.43 -20.39 7.33
N HIS A 199 -3.16 -19.40 6.81
CA HIS A 199 -4.29 -19.64 5.92
C HIS A 199 -3.87 -20.34 4.63
N GLU A 200 -2.85 -19.81 3.94
CA GLU A 200 -2.41 -20.30 2.63
C GLU A 200 -1.84 -21.72 2.68
N THR A 201 -1.18 -22.08 3.78
CA THR A 201 -0.34 -23.28 3.85
C THR A 201 -0.94 -24.39 4.70
N GLY A 202 -2.13 -24.18 5.28
CA GLY A 202 -2.68 -25.06 6.29
C GLY A 202 -1.75 -25.18 7.49
N THR A 203 -1.39 -24.04 8.10
CA THR A 203 -0.50 -24.00 9.27
C THR A 203 0.91 -24.54 8.97
N LEU A 204 1.47 -24.14 7.83
CA LEU A 204 2.77 -24.56 7.31
C LEU A 204 2.91 -26.06 7.02
N VAL A 205 1.81 -26.81 6.90
CA VAL A 205 1.86 -28.24 6.53
C VAL A 205 2.19 -28.40 5.04
N TYR A 206 1.69 -27.51 4.19
CA TYR A 206 1.84 -27.61 2.74
C TYR A 206 2.81 -26.59 2.16
N THR A 207 3.76 -27.07 1.36
CA THR A 207 4.68 -26.22 0.56
C THR A 207 4.22 -26.06 -0.88
N GLU A 208 3.27 -26.89 -1.33
CA GLU A 208 2.61 -26.82 -2.62
C GLU A 208 1.10 -26.84 -2.42
N GLU A 209 0.38 -26.23 -3.34
CA GLU A 209 -1.07 -26.37 -3.48
C GLU A 209 -1.47 -27.85 -3.55
N ILE A 210 -2.57 -28.20 -2.90
CA ILE A 210 -3.07 -29.59 -2.83
C ILE A 210 -3.62 -30.01 -4.19
N ASP A 211 -4.51 -29.21 -4.77
CA ASP A 211 -5.01 -29.42 -6.13
C ASP A 211 -4.05 -28.78 -7.14
N LYS A 212 -3.43 -29.61 -7.97
CA LYS A 212 -2.41 -29.16 -8.94
C LYS A 212 -2.96 -29.07 -10.36
N SER A 213 -4.27 -29.25 -10.54
CA SER A 213 -4.93 -29.29 -11.84
C SER A 213 -5.40 -27.92 -12.36
N GLY A 214 -5.15 -26.86 -11.59
CA GLY A 214 -5.54 -25.50 -11.96
C GLY A 214 -4.95 -25.02 -13.30
N PRO A 215 -5.60 -24.04 -13.96
CA PRO A 215 -5.21 -23.56 -15.31
C PRO A 215 -3.85 -22.87 -15.37
N TYR A 216 -3.26 -22.57 -14.21
CA TYR A 216 -1.94 -21.97 -14.06
C TYR A 216 -0.82 -23.00 -13.91
N ALA A 217 -1.12 -24.30 -13.91
CA ALA A 217 -0.10 -25.34 -13.93
C ALA A 217 0.91 -25.13 -15.08
N PRO A 218 2.23 -25.34 -14.86
CA PRO A 218 2.86 -25.90 -13.65
C PRO A 218 3.11 -24.88 -12.52
N TYR A 219 2.73 -23.62 -12.69
CA TYR A 219 2.92 -22.51 -11.75
C TYR A 219 1.80 -22.42 -10.69
N ILE A 220 1.51 -23.56 -10.08
CA ILE A 220 0.62 -23.73 -8.92
C ILE A 220 1.16 -22.99 -7.70
N GLY A 221 0.33 -22.85 -6.66
CA GLY A 221 0.76 -22.22 -5.41
C GLY A 221 1.94 -22.95 -4.75
N ARG A 222 2.99 -22.21 -4.40
CA ARG A 222 4.13 -22.71 -3.60
C ARG A 222 4.61 -21.74 -2.54
N GLY A 223 5.23 -22.30 -1.50
CA GLY A 223 5.84 -21.54 -0.41
C GLY A 223 4.83 -20.90 0.55
N ALA A 224 5.33 -20.03 1.43
CA ALA A 224 4.60 -19.58 2.61
C ALA A 224 3.39 -18.67 2.32
N MET A 225 3.30 -18.11 1.11
CA MET A 225 2.12 -17.34 0.65
C MET A 225 1.57 -17.86 -0.68
N GLN A 226 1.82 -19.14 -1.00
CA GLN A 226 1.29 -19.80 -2.21
C GLN A 226 1.47 -18.95 -3.47
N LEU A 227 2.73 -18.62 -3.82
CA LEU A 227 3.05 -17.90 -5.04
C LEU A 227 2.52 -18.68 -6.25
N THR A 228 1.59 -18.09 -7.01
CA THR A 228 0.88 -18.73 -8.13
C THR A 228 1.03 -17.89 -9.39
N TRP A 229 0.89 -18.50 -10.57
CA TRP A 229 1.00 -17.91 -11.91
C TRP A 229 2.42 -17.64 -12.40
N LYS A 230 2.67 -17.97 -13.68
CA LYS A 230 3.98 -17.84 -14.34
C LYS A 230 4.61 -16.46 -14.20
N ASN A 231 3.82 -15.40 -14.34
CA ASN A 231 4.29 -14.02 -14.22
C ASN A 231 4.84 -13.70 -12.82
N ASN A 232 4.23 -14.22 -11.77
CA ASN A 232 4.73 -14.04 -10.40
C ASN A 232 6.03 -14.80 -10.16
N TYR A 233 6.13 -16.05 -10.65
CA TYR A 233 7.38 -16.81 -10.62
C TYR A 233 8.50 -16.09 -11.36
N GLN A 234 8.21 -15.55 -12.56
CA GLN A 234 9.16 -14.79 -13.34
C GLN A 234 9.58 -13.50 -12.64
N ALA A 235 8.62 -12.74 -12.10
CA ALA A 235 8.90 -11.49 -11.40
C ALA A 235 9.74 -11.70 -10.14
N PHE A 236 9.39 -12.70 -9.33
CA PHE A 236 10.19 -13.07 -8.16
C PHE A 236 11.58 -13.56 -8.55
N GLY A 237 11.66 -14.47 -9.53
CA GLY A 237 12.93 -14.98 -10.05
C GLY A 237 13.86 -13.87 -10.53
N ASN A 238 13.35 -12.94 -11.32
CA ASN A 238 14.09 -11.76 -11.77
C ASN A 238 14.58 -10.90 -10.60
N ALA A 239 13.72 -10.67 -9.59
CA ALA A 239 14.06 -9.86 -8.42
C ALA A 239 15.21 -10.45 -7.58
N ILE A 240 15.41 -11.78 -7.65
CA ILE A 240 16.45 -12.48 -6.88
C ILE A 240 17.58 -13.05 -7.76
N GLY A 241 17.57 -12.77 -9.06
CA GLY A 241 18.56 -13.27 -10.03
C GLY A 241 18.54 -14.79 -10.21
N ARG A 242 17.36 -15.43 -10.18
CA ARG A 242 17.19 -16.88 -10.37
C ARG A 242 16.15 -17.19 -11.44
N ASP A 243 16.41 -18.20 -12.27
CA ASP A 243 15.40 -18.73 -13.18
C ASP A 243 14.42 -19.64 -12.42
N LEU A 244 13.31 -19.07 -11.97
CA LEU A 244 12.20 -19.79 -11.34
C LEU A 244 11.08 -20.13 -12.32
N VAL A 245 11.21 -19.76 -13.59
CA VAL A 245 10.25 -20.15 -14.63
C VAL A 245 10.51 -21.58 -15.08
N THR A 246 11.79 -21.97 -15.19
CA THR A 246 12.21 -23.35 -15.45
C THR A 246 12.31 -24.14 -14.14
N ASN A 247 12.80 -23.54 -13.06
CA ASN A 247 13.00 -24.21 -11.77
C ASN A 247 11.88 -23.92 -10.76
N TYR A 248 10.63 -23.82 -11.22
CA TYR A 248 9.47 -23.42 -10.39
C TYR A 248 9.28 -24.28 -9.13
N ALA A 249 9.58 -25.57 -9.20
CA ALA A 249 9.44 -26.50 -8.07
C ALA A 249 10.35 -26.14 -6.89
N SER A 250 11.47 -25.45 -7.13
CA SER A 250 12.40 -25.04 -6.08
C SER A 250 11.78 -24.11 -5.04
N VAL A 251 10.71 -23.38 -5.39
CA VAL A 251 9.97 -22.51 -4.45
C VAL A 251 9.31 -23.31 -3.33
N ALA A 252 9.02 -24.61 -3.53
CA ALA A 252 8.45 -25.48 -2.50
C ALA A 252 9.47 -26.33 -1.73
N THR A 253 10.69 -26.51 -2.26
CA THR A 253 11.69 -27.44 -1.71
C THR A 253 12.89 -26.74 -1.10
N ASN A 254 13.21 -25.51 -1.51
CA ASN A 254 14.30 -24.73 -0.97
C ASN A 254 13.84 -23.88 0.23
N ALA A 255 14.49 -24.07 1.38
CA ALA A 255 14.09 -23.43 2.64
C ALA A 255 14.23 -21.90 2.65
N ASP A 256 15.12 -21.31 1.85
CA ASP A 256 15.14 -19.85 1.64
C ASP A 256 13.95 -19.43 0.75
N LEU A 257 13.72 -20.12 -0.37
CA LEU A 257 12.72 -19.70 -1.37
C LEU A 257 11.29 -19.78 -0.87
N VAL A 258 10.96 -20.74 0.02
CA VAL A 258 9.62 -20.83 0.62
C VAL A 258 9.25 -19.57 1.41
N TRP A 259 10.22 -18.92 2.07
CA TRP A 259 10.03 -17.69 2.84
C TRP A 259 10.28 -16.43 2.02
N TRP A 260 11.31 -16.46 1.18
CA TRP A 260 11.69 -15.30 0.37
C TRP A 260 10.60 -14.95 -0.64
N SER A 261 9.95 -15.95 -1.26
CA SER A 261 8.81 -15.69 -2.16
C SER A 261 7.66 -14.95 -1.45
N ALA A 262 7.32 -15.36 -0.22
CA ALA A 262 6.27 -14.73 0.57
C ALA A 262 6.62 -13.29 0.97
N LEU A 263 7.84 -13.07 1.49
CA LEU A 263 8.30 -11.73 1.86
C LEU A 263 8.45 -10.81 0.65
N TRP A 264 8.94 -11.34 -0.48
CA TRP A 264 8.97 -10.59 -1.74
C TRP A 264 7.56 -10.19 -2.15
N TYR A 265 6.60 -11.12 -2.17
CA TYR A 265 5.22 -10.82 -2.54
C TYR A 265 4.60 -9.77 -1.60
N TRP A 266 4.86 -9.89 -0.30
CA TRP A 266 4.42 -8.96 0.73
C TRP A 266 4.83 -7.51 0.43
N PHE A 267 6.11 -7.31 0.12
CA PHE A 267 6.63 -5.99 -0.21
C PHE A 267 6.23 -5.52 -1.61
N GLN A 268 6.30 -6.40 -2.60
CA GLN A 268 6.04 -6.08 -4.00
C GLN A 268 4.59 -5.62 -4.23
N ASN A 269 3.64 -6.19 -3.50
CA ASN A 269 2.21 -5.86 -3.62
C ASN A 269 1.76 -4.82 -2.57
N GLY A 270 2.70 -4.17 -1.88
CA GLY A 270 2.40 -3.08 -0.95
C GLY A 270 1.65 -3.51 0.31
N LEU A 271 1.74 -4.78 0.72
CA LEU A 271 1.10 -5.30 1.94
C LEU A 271 1.76 -4.77 3.21
N HIS A 272 3.08 -4.55 3.19
CA HIS A 272 3.87 -4.05 4.31
C HIS A 272 3.26 -2.81 4.99
N GLY A 273 2.88 -1.80 4.21
CA GLY A 273 2.35 -0.54 4.73
C GLY A 273 1.04 -0.73 5.52
N PRO A 274 -0.04 -1.24 4.88
CA PRO A 274 -1.33 -1.46 5.53
C PRO A 274 -1.29 -2.48 6.67
N ALA A 275 -0.49 -3.54 6.57
CA ALA A 275 -0.55 -4.66 7.51
C ALA A 275 -0.24 -4.29 8.97
N GLY A 276 0.63 -3.31 9.19
CA GLY A 276 0.92 -2.80 10.54
C GLY A 276 -0.14 -1.84 11.08
N GLN A 277 -0.98 -1.28 10.21
CA GLN A 277 -1.95 -0.26 10.59
C GLN A 277 -3.22 -0.87 11.17
N LYS A 278 -3.76 -0.21 12.19
CA LYS A 278 -5.06 -0.57 12.75
C LYS A 278 -6.14 -0.40 11.67
N ASN A 279 -7.14 -1.30 11.65
CA ASN A 279 -8.27 -1.25 10.71
C ASN A 279 -7.93 -1.44 9.22
N GLN A 280 -6.75 -2.01 8.91
CA GLN A 280 -6.29 -2.17 7.52
C GLN A 280 -6.06 -3.63 7.11
N PHE A 281 -6.36 -4.60 7.99
CA PHE A 281 -6.22 -6.03 7.67
C PHE A 281 -7.11 -6.46 6.50
N ALA A 282 -8.32 -5.90 6.37
CA ALA A 282 -9.18 -6.17 5.21
C ALA A 282 -8.49 -5.85 3.88
N GLN A 283 -7.64 -4.82 3.85
CA GLN A 283 -6.90 -4.44 2.65
C GLN A 283 -5.86 -5.49 2.26
N THR A 284 -5.22 -6.15 3.22
CA THR A 284 -4.24 -7.20 2.91
C THR A 284 -4.93 -8.43 2.30
N THR A 285 -6.10 -8.81 2.82
CA THR A 285 -6.94 -9.86 2.21
C THR A 285 -7.37 -9.51 0.78
N ARG A 286 -7.82 -8.26 0.54
CA ARG A 286 -8.19 -7.79 -0.81
C ARG A 286 -7.04 -7.92 -1.81
N THR A 287 -5.83 -7.56 -1.39
CA THR A 287 -4.64 -7.66 -2.25
C THR A 287 -4.25 -9.12 -2.53
N ILE A 288 -4.31 -9.98 -1.52
CA ILE A 288 -3.86 -11.38 -1.65
C ILE A 288 -4.83 -12.21 -2.48
N ASN A 289 -6.13 -12.14 -2.19
CA ASN A 289 -7.11 -13.00 -2.86
C ASN A 289 -8.51 -12.38 -2.94
N GLY A 290 -8.58 -11.05 -3.10
CA GLY A 290 -9.85 -10.33 -3.02
C GLY A 290 -10.91 -10.76 -4.04
N ALA A 291 -10.49 -11.18 -5.23
CA ALA A 291 -11.42 -11.69 -6.26
C ALA A 291 -12.17 -12.95 -5.81
N MET A 292 -11.55 -13.77 -4.94
CA MET A 292 -12.14 -15.01 -4.46
C MET A 292 -12.81 -14.85 -3.09
N GLU A 293 -12.39 -13.89 -2.28
CA GLU A 293 -12.73 -13.86 -0.84
C GLU A 293 -13.45 -12.58 -0.37
N CYS A 294 -13.44 -11.51 -1.15
CA CYS A 294 -13.96 -10.20 -0.75
C CYS A 294 -15.24 -9.81 -1.49
N GLY A 295 -15.99 -8.88 -0.90
CA GLY A 295 -17.31 -8.45 -1.39
C GLY A 295 -18.46 -9.24 -0.78
N SER A 296 -19.68 -8.89 -1.19
CA SER A 296 -20.90 -9.36 -0.54
C SER A 296 -21.24 -10.83 -0.82
N ASN A 297 -20.78 -11.39 -1.95
CA ASN A 297 -20.99 -12.79 -2.31
C ASN A 297 -19.77 -13.39 -3.04
N PRO A 298 -18.65 -13.59 -2.33
CA PRO A 298 -17.41 -14.06 -2.94
C PRO A 298 -17.48 -15.57 -3.23
N PRO A 299 -16.77 -16.08 -4.25
CA PRO A 299 -16.69 -17.52 -4.55
C PRO A 299 -16.25 -18.38 -3.35
N ASN A 300 -15.31 -17.89 -2.56
CA ASN A 300 -14.87 -18.48 -1.30
C ASN A 300 -15.35 -17.65 -0.12
N THR A 301 -16.50 -18.01 0.43
CA THR A 301 -17.14 -17.30 1.55
C THR A 301 -16.45 -17.50 2.90
N GLN A 302 -15.53 -18.47 3.02
CA GLN A 302 -14.83 -18.84 4.26
C GLN A 302 -13.38 -18.31 4.31
N GLY A 303 -12.84 -17.84 3.18
CA GLY A 303 -11.48 -17.29 3.07
C GLY A 303 -11.23 -16.14 4.06
N ASP A 304 -11.91 -15.02 3.84
CA ASP A 304 -11.78 -13.81 4.65
C ASP A 304 -12.07 -14.06 6.15
N PRO A 305 -13.17 -14.74 6.56
CA PRO A 305 -13.42 -15.03 7.97
C PRO A 305 -12.30 -15.84 8.64
N HIS A 306 -11.73 -16.82 7.94
CA HIS A 306 -10.63 -17.62 8.48
C HIS A 306 -9.36 -16.77 8.67
N ARG A 307 -9.03 -15.90 7.72
CA ARG A 307 -7.90 -14.95 7.84
C ARG A 307 -8.10 -13.98 9.00
N VAL A 308 -9.31 -13.42 9.15
CA VAL A 308 -9.64 -12.52 10.26
C VAL A 308 -9.48 -13.23 11.60
N ALA A 309 -9.98 -14.46 11.73
CA ALA A 309 -9.86 -15.24 12.95
C ALA A 309 -8.39 -15.52 13.32
N LEU A 310 -7.57 -15.89 12.34
CA LEU A 310 -6.12 -16.08 12.52
C LEU A 310 -5.41 -14.78 12.91
N PHE A 311 -5.74 -13.66 12.26
CA PHE A 311 -5.17 -12.35 12.60
C PHE A 311 -5.49 -11.95 14.03
N GLN A 312 -6.74 -12.07 14.44
CA GLN A 312 -7.15 -11.81 15.82
C GLN A 312 -6.43 -12.74 16.82
N GLN A 313 -6.24 -14.01 16.48
CA GLN A 313 -5.48 -14.95 17.31
C GLN A 313 -4.03 -14.50 17.50
N TYR A 314 -3.32 -14.16 16.42
CA TYR A 314 -1.94 -13.69 16.51
C TYR A 314 -1.83 -12.34 17.22
N CYS A 315 -2.78 -11.41 16.99
CA CYS A 315 -2.83 -10.16 17.72
C CYS A 315 -3.01 -10.36 19.23
N ARG A 316 -3.90 -11.28 19.65
CA ARG A 316 -4.04 -11.66 21.08
C ARG A 316 -2.74 -12.21 21.64
N MET A 317 -2.06 -13.10 20.89
CA MET A 317 -0.80 -13.70 21.30
C MET A 317 0.33 -12.67 21.47
N PHE A 318 0.41 -11.67 20.58
CA PHE A 318 1.40 -10.60 20.68
C PHE A 318 1.00 -9.47 21.63
N GLY A 319 -0.20 -9.54 22.21
CA GLY A 319 -0.75 -8.49 23.07
C GLY A 319 -0.87 -7.16 22.33
N VAL A 320 -1.51 -7.17 21.15
CA VAL A 320 -1.78 -5.97 20.36
C VAL A 320 -3.24 -5.94 19.92
N ASP A 321 -3.84 -4.75 19.88
CA ASP A 321 -5.20 -4.55 19.39
C ASP A 321 -5.25 -4.67 17.85
N PRO A 322 -6.06 -5.59 17.28
CA PRO A 322 -6.21 -5.75 15.83
C PRO A 322 -6.98 -4.58 15.17
N GLY A 323 -7.80 -3.85 15.92
CA GLY A 323 -8.80 -2.94 15.39
C GLY A 323 -10.12 -3.62 15.05
N THR A 324 -11.00 -2.86 14.40
CA THR A 324 -12.41 -3.20 14.17
C THR A 324 -12.73 -3.47 12.69
N GLN A 325 -12.01 -2.88 11.74
CA GLN A 325 -12.24 -3.10 10.30
C GLN A 325 -11.29 -4.18 9.77
N LEU A 326 -11.67 -5.43 9.97
CA LEU A 326 -10.83 -6.59 9.66
C LEU A 326 -11.27 -7.36 8.43
N SER A 327 -12.58 -7.39 8.16
CA SER A 327 -13.16 -8.16 7.05
C SER A 327 -13.26 -7.32 5.79
N CYS A 328 -13.05 -7.96 4.64
CA CYS A 328 -13.26 -7.36 3.32
C CYS A 328 -14.63 -7.70 2.68
N LYS A 329 -15.59 -8.26 3.44
CA LYS A 329 -16.91 -8.62 2.90
C LYS A 329 -17.81 -7.43 2.58
N ASN A 330 -17.66 -6.32 3.30
CA ASN A 330 -18.48 -5.11 3.15
C ASN A 330 -17.60 -3.87 3.10
#